data_AF-A0A950AU85-F1
#
_entry.id   AF-A0A950AU85-F1
#
_cell.length_a   1.000
_cell.length_b   1.000
_cell.length_c   1.000
_cell.angle_alpha   90.00
_cell.angle_beta   90.00
_cell.angle_gamma   90.00
#
_symmetry.space_group_name_H-M   'P 1'
#
loop_
_entity.id
_entity.type
_entity.pdbx_description
1 polymer ?
#
loop_
_entity_poly.entity_id
_entity_poly.type
_entity_poly.pdbx_seq_one_letter_code
_entity_poly.pdbx_strand_id
1 'polypeptide(L)'
;MPRLPLLADEDLFDLVAFLRSDDPSVRPSQAGPARERLSVLGKLLMRFAWRPLRNPERPIVAPDPMKYGCRSCHGDADVEIGDLRKASQHYPDDAALEAWIRPPTDFKPQTKMPTFDKAIRPEDFPPLLAYVRELSKRADSVQKK
;
A
#
# COMPACT_ATOMS: atom_id res chain seq x y z
N MET A 1 18.66 -7.80 -2.53
CA MET A 1 17.77 -7.03 -1.63
C MET A 1 16.37 -7.03 -2.23
N PRO A 2 15.33 -7.33 -1.44
CA PRO A 2 13.94 -7.21 -1.90
C PRO A 2 13.70 -5.80 -2.44
N ARG A 3 12.99 -5.71 -3.57
CA ARG A 3 12.69 -4.43 -4.22
C ARG A 3 11.31 -3.97 -3.74
N LEU A 4 11.28 -2.99 -2.85
CA LEU A 4 10.05 -2.43 -2.28
C LEU A 4 9.94 -0.93 -2.63
N PRO A 5 9.81 -0.57 -3.94
CA PRO A 5 9.80 0.83 -4.38
C PRO A 5 8.59 1.64 -3.92
N LEU A 6 7.59 0.96 -3.32
CA LEU A 6 6.32 1.53 -2.86
C LEU A 6 6.11 1.35 -1.35
N LEU A 7 7.19 1.10 -0.62
CA LEU A 7 7.17 1.07 0.85
C LEU A 7 7.10 2.52 1.34
N ALA A 8 6.22 2.81 2.29
CA ALA A 8 6.20 4.12 2.93
C ALA A 8 7.46 4.30 3.79
N ASP A 9 7.84 5.54 4.06
CA ASP A 9 9.01 5.82 4.88
C ASP A 9 8.79 5.30 6.32
N GLU A 10 7.56 5.38 6.83
CA GLU A 10 7.16 4.83 8.14
C GLU A 10 7.29 3.31 8.20
N ASP A 11 6.79 2.60 7.17
CA ASP A 11 6.93 1.14 7.08
C ASP A 11 8.41 0.73 7.03
N LEU A 12 9.27 1.54 6.40
CA LEU A 12 10.71 1.30 6.37
C LEU A 12 11.32 1.44 7.77
N PHE A 13 10.89 2.42 8.56
CA PHE A 13 11.29 2.55 9.96
C PHE A 13 10.84 1.35 10.80
N ASP A 14 9.60 0.89 10.61
CA ASP A 14 9.06 -0.28 11.32
C ASP A 14 9.82 -1.56 10.97
N LEU A 15 10.15 -1.79 9.69
CA LEU A 15 11.00 -2.90 9.29
C LEU A 15 12.40 -2.82 9.92
N VAL A 16 12.99 -1.62 9.95
CA VAL A 16 14.30 -1.42 10.56
C VAL A 16 14.25 -1.64 12.08
N ALA A 17 13.19 -1.21 12.74
CA ALA A 17 12.95 -1.46 14.16
C ALA A 17 12.77 -2.96 14.43
N PHE A 18 11.93 -3.64 13.65
CA PHE A 18 11.73 -5.09 13.73
C PHE A 18 13.04 -5.87 13.55
N LEU A 19 13.84 -5.54 12.53
CA LEU A 19 15.14 -6.16 12.27
C LEU A 19 16.19 -5.90 13.36
N ARG A 20 15.97 -4.91 14.22
CA ARG A 20 16.81 -4.60 15.39
C ARG A 20 16.23 -5.08 16.72
N SER A 21 15.04 -5.66 16.71
CA SER A 21 14.36 -6.16 17.90
C SER A 21 14.92 -7.52 18.36
N ASP A 22 14.54 -7.94 19.57
CA ASP A 22 14.90 -9.25 20.14
C ASP A 22 13.95 -10.40 19.70
N ASP A 23 13.12 -10.15 18.68
CA ASP A 23 12.16 -11.13 18.17
C ASP A 23 12.87 -12.44 17.77
N PRO A 24 12.39 -13.62 18.20
CA PRO A 24 13.05 -14.89 17.92
C PRO A 24 13.31 -15.15 16.42
N SER A 25 12.49 -14.60 15.53
CA SER A 25 12.58 -14.79 14.07
C SER A 25 13.72 -14.02 13.41
N VAL A 26 14.24 -12.97 14.02
CA VAL A 26 15.35 -12.15 13.49
C VAL A 26 16.67 -12.39 14.20
N ARG A 27 16.71 -13.35 15.15
CA ARG A 27 17.94 -13.66 15.87
C ARG A 27 19.03 -14.13 14.91
N PRO A 28 20.28 -13.68 15.12
CA PRO A 28 21.39 -14.13 14.31
C PRO A 28 21.53 -15.65 14.43
N SER A 29 21.48 -16.34 13.28
CA SER A 29 21.79 -17.76 13.21
C SER A 29 23.27 -17.95 12.97
N GLN A 30 23.85 -19.03 13.53
CA GLN A 30 25.23 -19.42 13.21
C GLN A 30 25.36 -20.08 11.82
N ALA A 31 24.25 -20.31 11.12
CA ALA A 31 24.30 -20.79 9.75
C ALA A 31 24.93 -19.69 8.87
N GLY A 32 26.10 -20.00 8.30
CA GLY A 32 26.71 -19.12 7.31
C GLY A 32 25.76 -18.93 6.12
N PRO A 33 25.77 -17.76 5.47
CA PRO A 33 24.95 -17.57 4.27
C PRO A 33 25.32 -18.62 3.23
N ALA A 34 24.31 -19.26 2.64
CA ALA A 34 24.51 -20.09 1.46
C ALA A 34 25.22 -19.24 0.40
N ARG A 35 26.45 -19.61 0.03
CA ARG A 35 27.21 -18.90 -0.99
C ARG A 35 26.64 -19.25 -2.36
N GLU A 36 25.56 -18.61 -2.74
CA GLU A 36 25.03 -18.70 -4.09
C GLU A 36 25.96 -17.91 -5.03
N ARG A 37 26.96 -18.61 -5.59
CA ARG A 37 27.80 -18.07 -6.65
C ARG A 37 27.04 -18.17 -7.96
N LEU A 38 26.48 -17.05 -8.41
CA LEU A 38 26.00 -16.93 -9.79
C LEU A 38 27.11 -17.29 -10.77
N SER A 39 26.77 -18.13 -11.76
CA SER A 39 27.64 -18.42 -12.89
C SER A 39 27.91 -17.15 -13.71
N VAL A 40 28.93 -17.18 -14.57
CA VAL A 40 29.23 -16.05 -15.49
C VAL A 40 28.00 -15.69 -16.32
N LEU A 41 27.29 -16.70 -16.82
CA LEU A 41 26.02 -16.51 -17.55
C LEU A 41 24.94 -15.89 -16.67
N GLY A 42 24.81 -16.35 -15.41
CA GLY A 42 23.87 -15.78 -14.45
C GLY A 42 24.13 -14.30 -14.16
N LYS A 43 25.40 -13.91 -14.04
CA LYS A 43 25.79 -12.49 -13.88
C LYS A 43 25.45 -11.65 -15.10
N LEU A 44 25.65 -12.18 -16.30
CA LEU A 44 25.30 -11.51 -17.55
C LEU A 44 23.79 -11.27 -17.65
N LEU A 45 22.98 -12.31 -17.38
CA LEU A 45 21.52 -12.20 -17.35
C LEU A 45 21.03 -11.17 -16.34
N MET A 46 21.58 -11.17 -15.11
CA MET A 46 21.22 -10.20 -14.08
C MET A 46 21.51 -8.75 -14.50
N ARG A 47 22.56 -8.53 -15.31
CA ARG A 47 22.96 -7.20 -15.80
C ARG A 47 22.00 -6.63 -16.85
N PHE A 48 21.44 -7.47 -17.72
CA PHE A 48 20.68 -7.02 -18.89
C PHE A 48 19.16 -7.27 -18.80
N ALA A 49 18.72 -8.31 -18.10
CA ALA A 49 17.30 -8.64 -17.97
C ALA A 49 16.60 -7.81 -16.88
N TRP A 50 17.31 -7.45 -15.80
CA TRP A 50 16.74 -6.69 -14.68
C TRP A 50 17.18 -5.23 -14.68
N ARG A 51 16.42 -4.36 -15.37
CA ARG A 51 16.60 -2.91 -15.27
C ARG A 51 16.35 -2.42 -13.84
N PRO A 52 17.04 -1.35 -13.39
CA PRO A 52 16.71 -0.67 -12.14
C PRO A 52 15.26 -0.18 -12.20
N LEU A 53 14.51 -0.38 -11.12
CA LEU A 53 13.20 0.26 -10.98
C LEU A 53 13.44 1.77 -10.84
N ARG A 54 12.54 2.58 -11.40
CA ARG A 54 12.59 4.02 -11.18
C ARG A 54 12.26 4.28 -9.72
N ASN A 55 13.13 5.01 -9.03
CA ASN A 55 12.79 5.51 -7.71
C ASN A 55 11.65 6.54 -7.83
N PRO A 56 10.76 6.61 -6.84
CA PRO A 56 9.75 7.66 -6.79
C PRO A 56 10.44 9.04 -6.73
N GLU A 57 9.90 10.03 -7.43
CA GLU A 57 10.44 11.40 -7.45
C GLU A 57 10.12 12.20 -6.17
N ARG A 58 9.26 11.65 -5.31
CA ARG A 58 8.77 12.27 -4.08
C ARG A 58 8.61 11.20 -2.98
N PRO A 59 8.69 11.58 -1.69
CA PRO A 59 8.39 10.67 -0.59
C PRO A 59 7.03 10.00 -0.77
N ILE A 60 6.99 8.70 -0.52
CA ILE A 60 5.74 7.95 -0.50
C ILE A 60 5.18 8.09 0.90
N VAL A 61 4.43 9.16 1.11
CA VAL A 61 3.70 9.38 2.35
C VAL A 61 2.50 8.44 2.33
N ALA A 62 2.45 7.47 3.23
CA ALA A 62 1.20 6.77 3.48
C ALA A 62 0.17 7.81 3.93
N PRO A 63 -0.99 7.98 3.27
CA PRO A 63 -2.03 8.78 3.87
C PRO A 63 -2.39 8.08 5.17
N ASP A 64 -2.31 8.79 6.30
CA ASP A 64 -2.68 8.23 7.58
C ASP A 64 -4.16 7.80 7.55
N PRO A 65 -4.48 6.50 7.40
CA PRO A 65 -5.87 6.05 7.33
C PRO A 65 -6.52 6.15 8.72
N MET A 66 -5.72 6.31 9.78
CA MET A 66 -6.17 6.53 11.15
C MET A 66 -6.60 7.98 11.37
N LYS A 67 -6.02 8.93 10.64
CA LYS A 67 -6.36 10.37 10.75
C LYS A 67 -7.86 10.62 10.68
N TYR A 68 -8.56 9.85 9.85
CA TYR A 68 -10.01 9.95 9.64
C TYR A 68 -10.77 8.70 10.09
N GLY A 69 -10.10 7.76 10.76
CA GLY A 69 -10.73 6.55 11.30
C GLY A 69 -11.19 5.54 10.25
N CYS A 70 -10.68 5.59 9.01
CA CYS A 70 -11.12 4.69 7.93
C CYS A 70 -10.93 3.21 8.30
N ARG A 71 -9.85 2.92 9.01
CA ARG A 71 -9.50 1.56 9.45
C ARG A 71 -10.52 0.93 10.40
N SER A 72 -11.34 1.70 11.12
CA SER A 72 -12.35 1.13 12.02
C SER A 72 -13.44 0.33 11.29
N CYS A 73 -13.59 0.54 9.98
CA CYS A 73 -14.54 -0.21 9.16
C CYS A 73 -13.86 -0.96 8.00
N HIS A 74 -12.72 -0.48 7.52
CA HIS A 74 -12.01 -1.12 6.42
C HIS A 74 -10.99 -2.17 6.91
N GLY A 75 -10.57 -2.13 8.17
CA GLY A 75 -9.63 -3.07 8.78
C GLY A 75 -8.17 -2.82 8.40
N ASP A 76 -7.25 -3.52 9.08
CA ASP A 76 -5.80 -3.40 8.83
C ASP A 76 -5.39 -3.89 7.43
N ALA A 77 -6.18 -4.79 6.86
CA ALA A 77 -5.97 -5.37 5.54
C ALA A 77 -6.87 -4.75 4.46
N ASP A 78 -7.66 -3.71 4.79
CA ASP A 78 -8.55 -2.98 3.88
C ASP A 78 -9.69 -3.82 3.25
N VAL A 79 -10.13 -4.88 3.95
CA VAL A 79 -11.05 -5.92 3.45
C VAL A 79 -12.21 -6.29 4.38
N GLU A 80 -12.42 -5.51 5.44
CA GLU A 80 -13.42 -5.86 6.46
C GLU A 80 -14.86 -5.48 6.04
N ILE A 81 -15.48 -4.49 6.69
CA ILE A 81 -16.88 -4.12 6.45
C ILE A 81 -17.03 -3.51 5.04
N GLY A 82 -16.00 -2.80 4.57
CA GLY A 82 -15.88 -2.36 3.19
C GLY A 82 -14.52 -2.77 2.61
N ASP A 83 -14.54 -3.48 1.47
CA ASP A 83 -13.32 -3.88 0.76
C ASP A 83 -12.84 -2.75 -0.17
N LEU A 84 -11.81 -2.02 0.24
CA LEU A 84 -11.26 -0.90 -0.53
C LEU A 84 -10.56 -1.36 -1.81
N ARG A 85 -10.15 -2.64 -1.89
CA ARG A 85 -9.50 -3.19 -3.08
C ARG A 85 -10.44 -3.34 -4.27
N LYS A 86 -11.75 -3.24 -4.03
CA LYS A 86 -12.76 -3.26 -5.10
C LYS A 86 -13.14 -1.85 -5.56
N ALA A 87 -12.48 -0.80 -5.06
CA ALA A 87 -12.83 0.57 -5.40
C ALA A 87 -12.76 0.82 -6.92
N SER A 88 -11.77 0.25 -7.63
CA SER A 88 -11.68 0.36 -9.10
C SER A 88 -12.87 -0.23 -9.86
N GLN A 89 -13.59 -1.19 -9.27
CA GLN A 89 -14.74 -1.84 -9.90
C GLN A 89 -16.00 -0.99 -9.81
N HIS A 90 -16.09 -0.14 -8.79
CA HIS A 90 -17.28 0.67 -8.50
C HIS A 90 -17.10 2.15 -8.86
N TYR A 91 -15.87 2.65 -8.84
CA TYR A 91 -15.55 4.05 -9.07
C TYR A 91 -14.52 4.16 -10.19
N PRO A 92 -14.88 4.68 -11.37
CA PRO A 92 -13.98 4.69 -12.54
C PRO A 92 -12.78 5.64 -12.38
N ASP A 93 -12.96 6.77 -11.69
CA ASP A 93 -11.95 7.80 -11.54
C ASP A 93 -11.96 8.45 -10.15
N ASP A 94 -10.96 9.28 -9.87
CA ASP A 94 -10.77 9.90 -8.55
C ASP A 94 -11.92 10.85 -8.20
N ALA A 95 -12.55 11.48 -9.20
CA ALA A 95 -13.72 12.35 -8.99
C ALA A 95 -14.92 11.55 -8.49
N ALA A 96 -15.20 10.38 -9.08
CA ALA A 96 -16.27 9.50 -8.64
C ALA A 96 -16.02 8.93 -7.24
N LEU A 97 -14.77 8.58 -6.93
CA LEU A 97 -14.39 8.09 -5.61
C LEU A 97 -14.49 9.19 -4.54
N GLU A 98 -14.03 10.40 -4.85
CA GLU A 98 -14.15 11.56 -3.96
C GLU A 98 -15.62 11.92 -3.72
N ALA A 99 -16.45 11.91 -4.78
CA ALA A 99 -17.88 12.16 -4.66
C ALA A 99 -18.56 11.14 -3.73
N TRP A 100 -18.16 9.87 -3.79
CA TRP A 100 -18.64 8.88 -2.82
C TRP A 100 -18.15 9.18 -1.39
N ILE A 101 -16.88 9.52 -1.20
CA ILE A 101 -16.32 9.73 0.15
C ILE A 101 -16.92 10.97 0.83
N ARG A 102 -17.18 12.05 0.08
CA ARG A 102 -17.69 13.31 0.66
C ARG A 102 -19.10 13.13 1.23
N PRO A 103 -20.15 12.90 0.44
CA PRO A 103 -21.45 12.45 0.96
C PRO A 103 -21.87 11.05 0.46
N PRO A 104 -21.42 9.95 1.09
CA PRO A 104 -21.82 8.60 0.68
C PRO A 104 -23.33 8.38 0.87
N THR A 105 -23.97 9.14 1.77
CA THR A 105 -25.41 9.14 2.01
C THR A 105 -26.23 9.58 0.80
N ASP A 106 -25.66 10.41 -0.09
CA ASP A 106 -26.36 10.88 -1.30
C ASP A 106 -26.52 9.75 -2.32
N PHE A 107 -25.59 8.79 -2.30
CA PHE A 107 -25.63 7.60 -3.15
C PHE A 107 -26.31 6.41 -2.45
N LYS A 108 -26.10 6.27 -1.14
CA LYS A 108 -26.65 5.18 -0.34
C LYS A 108 -27.03 5.68 1.07
N PRO A 109 -28.30 6.11 1.28
CA PRO A 109 -28.74 6.72 2.54
C PRO A 109 -28.53 5.86 3.80
N GLN A 110 -28.52 4.53 3.66
CA GLN A 110 -28.34 3.58 4.77
C GLN A 110 -26.90 3.07 4.90
N THR A 111 -25.94 3.70 4.23
CA THR A 111 -24.53 3.33 4.34
C THR A 111 -24.02 3.49 5.77
N LYS A 112 -23.08 2.63 6.17
CA LYS A 112 -22.38 2.76 7.46
C LYS A 112 -21.20 3.73 7.39
N MET A 113 -20.81 4.13 6.17
CA MET A 113 -19.74 5.08 5.96
C MET A 113 -20.19 6.50 6.35
N PRO A 114 -19.48 7.20 7.26
CA PRO A 114 -19.81 8.57 7.63
C PRO A 114 -19.67 9.55 6.46
N THR A 115 -20.29 10.72 6.59
CA THR A 115 -20.08 11.85 5.67
C THR A 115 -18.76 12.55 6.00
N PHE A 116 -17.88 12.71 5.01
CA PHE A 116 -16.54 13.30 5.20
C PHE A 116 -16.37 14.69 4.58
N ASP A 117 -17.39 15.25 3.93
CA ASP A 117 -17.31 16.52 3.18
C ASP A 117 -16.61 17.68 3.92
N LYS A 118 -16.82 17.79 5.24
CA LYS A 118 -16.18 18.80 6.12
C LYS A 118 -15.20 18.21 7.13
N ALA A 119 -15.05 16.89 7.14
CA ALA A 119 -14.16 16.19 8.07
C ALA A 119 -12.75 16.04 7.48
N ILE A 120 -12.64 15.81 6.17
CA ILE A 120 -11.38 15.68 5.45
C ILE A 120 -11.03 17.02 4.80
N ARG A 121 -9.81 17.50 5.03
CA ARG A 121 -9.33 18.72 4.39
C ARG A 121 -9.08 18.49 2.89
N PRO A 122 -9.37 19.46 2.00
CA PRO A 122 -9.19 19.30 0.56
C PRO A 122 -7.80 18.80 0.15
N GLU A 123 -6.75 19.24 0.83
CA GLU A 123 -5.36 18.83 0.58
C GLU A 123 -5.07 17.36 0.91
N ASP A 124 -5.89 16.73 1.75
CA ASP A 124 -5.70 15.33 2.16
C ASP A 124 -6.45 14.34 1.23
N PHE A 125 -7.33 14.82 0.35
CA PHE A 125 -8.04 13.96 -0.60
C PHE A 125 -7.12 13.32 -1.65
N PRO A 126 -6.24 14.05 -2.36
CA PRO A 126 -5.37 13.45 -3.38
C PRO A 126 -4.55 12.24 -2.89
N PRO A 127 -3.82 12.30 -1.75
CA PRO A 127 -3.09 11.14 -1.25
C PRO A 127 -4.01 10.00 -0.80
N LEU A 128 -5.17 10.30 -0.19
CA LEU A 128 -6.16 9.29 0.22
C LEU A 128 -6.71 8.51 -0.99
N LEU A 129 -7.12 9.22 -2.05
CA LEU A 129 -7.64 8.62 -3.28
C LEU A 129 -6.55 7.76 -3.95
N ALA A 130 -5.32 8.28 -4.03
CA ALA A 130 -4.20 7.55 -4.60
C ALA A 130 -3.93 6.22 -3.87
N TYR A 131 -4.02 6.20 -2.54
CA TYR A 131 -3.87 4.99 -1.74
C TYR A 131 -4.97 3.96 -2.02
N VAL A 132 -6.25 4.37 -1.99
CA VAL A 132 -7.39 3.48 -2.29
C VAL A 132 -7.27 2.89 -3.70
N ARG A 133 -6.82 3.69 -4.68
CA ARG A 133 -6.55 3.25 -6.05
C ARG A 133 -5.43 2.22 -6.11
N GLU A 134 -4.37 2.43 -5.37
CA GLU A 134 -3.22 1.53 -5.31
C GLU A 134 -3.61 0.18 -4.69
N LEU A 135 -4.45 0.16 -3.65
CA LEU A 135 -5.00 -1.08 -3.08
C LEU A 135 -5.74 -1.92 -4.11
N SER A 136 -6.55 -1.26 -4.95
CA SER A 136 -7.28 -1.95 -6.04
C SER A 136 -6.32 -2.56 -7.07
N LYS A 137 -5.32 -1.79 -7.52
CA LYS A 137 -4.30 -2.27 -8.47
C LYS A 137 -3.52 -3.48 -7.94
N ARG A 138 -3.15 -3.45 -6.66
CA ARG A 138 -2.45 -4.56 -5.99
C ARG A 138 -3.30 -5.81 -6.01
N ALA A 139 -4.58 -5.71 -5.64
CA ALA A 139 -5.49 -6.86 -5.65
C ALA A 139 -5.68 -7.46 -7.05
N ASP A 140 -5.87 -6.62 -8.07
CA ASP A 140 -5.99 -7.05 -9.47
C ASP A 140 -4.72 -7.77 -9.96
N SER A 141 -3.54 -7.32 -9.52
CA SER A 141 -2.26 -7.93 -9.89
C SER A 141 -2.02 -9.30 -9.26
N VAL A 142 -2.65 -9.56 -8.10
CA VAL A 142 -2.60 -10.86 -7.41
C VAL A 142 -3.57 -11.85 -8.04
N GLN A 143 -4.77 -11.41 -8.45
CA GLN A 143 -5.77 -12.27 -9.10
C GLN A 143 -5.41 -12.70 -10.53
N LYS A 144 -4.52 -11.97 -11.22
CA LYS A 144 -4.09 -12.28 -12.59
C LYS A 144 -2.90 -13.25 -12.68
N LYS A 145 -2.39 -13.76 -11.56
CA LYS A 145 -1.36 -14.80 -11.49
C LYS A 145 -1.99 -16.15 -11.20
#